data_AF-A0A0H3HCN2-F1
#
_entry.id   AF-A0A0H3HCN2-F1
#
_cell.length_a   1.000
_cell.length_b   1.000
_cell.length_c   1.000
_cell.angle_alpha   90.00
_cell.angle_beta   90.00
_cell.angle_gamma   90.00
#
_symmetry.space_group_name_H-M   'P 1'
#
loop_
_entity.id
_entity.type
_entity.pdbx_description
1 polymer ?
#
loop_
_entity_poly.entity_id
_entity_poly.type
_entity_poly.pdbx_seq_one_letter_code
_entity_poly.pdbx_strand_id
1 'polypeptide(L)'
;MPENNQPQLVPPQLIWLNTKNTIWMEIPRYEGVIWWGMLGGAFIVFLFIIFVTPFFYSILGDFPDMFAVINCSGMFFVLISSLFVFLKSYFWAARDQPIRLNQKRRKIYTFDYKRKWWNPWARWPATVKAYHWADIHGEMRFSSDRYTGGFQLFASVCQPGTLNVVERFQIASGSPAQLQQLWSYLCLYMQGESVPDEAVNKGRPDFWCPRKADKWPAEMECESTTAPDSELSPPRACSELSDKTVNRQC
;
A
#
# COMPACT_ATOMS: atom_id res chain seq x y z
N MET A 1 -22.34 -3.34 -7.04
CA MET A 1 -22.52 -3.51 -8.51
C MET A 1 -23.67 -2.62 -8.99
N PRO A 2 -23.65 -2.00 -10.19
CA PRO A 2 -24.93 -1.68 -10.82
C PRO A 2 -25.55 -3.04 -11.21
N GLU A 3 -26.76 -3.33 -10.74
CA GLU A 3 -27.58 -4.39 -11.32
C GLU A 3 -27.85 -4.01 -12.78
N ASN A 4 -26.95 -4.36 -13.68
CA ASN A 4 -27.04 -3.85 -15.03
C ASN A 4 -26.47 -4.87 -15.99
N ASN A 5 -27.39 -5.56 -16.66
CA ASN A 5 -27.17 -6.28 -17.92
C ASN A 5 -26.76 -5.34 -19.08
N GLN A 6 -26.19 -4.17 -18.76
CA GLN A 6 -25.71 -3.23 -19.75
C GLN A 6 -24.29 -3.63 -20.14
N PRO A 7 -24.04 -3.86 -21.45
CA PRO A 7 -22.71 -4.18 -21.92
C PRO A 7 -21.78 -3.04 -21.54
N GLN A 8 -20.62 -3.39 -21.00
CA GLN A 8 -19.66 -2.38 -20.57
C GLN A 8 -19.05 -1.72 -21.82
N LEU A 9 -19.51 -0.50 -22.12
CA LEU A 9 -19.15 0.23 -23.34
C LEU A 9 -17.69 0.72 -23.34
N VAL A 10 -17.04 0.71 -22.16
CA VAL A 10 -15.67 1.20 -22.00
C VAL A 10 -14.70 0.05 -22.23
N PRO A 11 -13.74 0.16 -23.16
CA PRO A 11 -12.78 -0.89 -23.42
C PRO A 11 -11.98 -1.20 -22.13
N PRO A 12 -11.90 -2.47 -21.71
CA PRO A 12 -11.19 -2.83 -20.50
C PRO A 12 -9.68 -2.66 -20.70
N GLN A 13 -9.03 -1.90 -19.83
CA GLN A 13 -7.58 -1.71 -19.92
C GLN A 13 -6.97 -1.57 -18.53
N LEU A 14 -5.95 -2.38 -18.27
CA LEU A 14 -5.24 -2.40 -16.98
C LEU A 14 -3.97 -1.55 -17.09
N ILE A 15 -3.72 -0.66 -16.12
CA ILE A 15 -2.57 0.25 -16.15
C ILE A 15 -1.26 -0.48 -15.78
N TRP A 16 -1.33 -1.30 -14.73
CA TRP A 16 -0.21 -2.06 -14.18
C TRP A 16 -0.68 -3.42 -13.71
N LEU A 17 0.16 -4.44 -13.88
CA LEU A 17 -0.11 -5.81 -13.46
C LEU A 17 1.13 -6.38 -12.77
N ASN A 18 0.98 -6.89 -11.56
CA ASN A 18 2.06 -7.63 -10.90
C ASN A 18 2.06 -9.08 -11.36
N THR A 19 0.94 -9.77 -11.17
CA THR A 19 0.81 -11.20 -11.47
C THR A 19 -0.63 -11.50 -11.84
N LYS A 20 -0.82 -12.32 -12.87
CA LYS A 20 -2.13 -12.84 -13.28
C LYS A 20 -2.02 -14.35 -13.42
N ASN A 21 -2.89 -15.05 -12.71
CA ASN A 21 -3.10 -16.48 -12.81
C ASN A 21 -4.55 -16.75 -13.23
N THR A 22 -4.87 -18.02 -13.47
CA THR A 22 -6.23 -18.46 -13.79
C THR A 22 -7.21 -18.35 -12.61
N ILE A 23 -6.70 -18.24 -11.38
CA ILE A 23 -7.51 -18.19 -10.14
C ILE A 23 -7.57 -16.76 -9.57
N TRP A 24 -6.43 -16.07 -9.57
CA TRP A 24 -6.26 -14.79 -8.91
C TRP A 24 -5.38 -13.84 -9.72
N MET A 25 -5.52 -12.55 -9.44
CA MET A 25 -4.76 -11.48 -10.05
C MET A 25 -4.36 -10.47 -8.98
N GLU A 26 -3.14 -9.93 -9.08
CA GLU A 26 -2.65 -8.88 -8.19
C GLU A 26 -2.32 -7.62 -8.97
N ILE A 27 -2.87 -6.51 -8.48
CA ILE A 27 -2.67 -5.18 -9.02
C ILE A 27 -1.92 -4.35 -7.97
N PRO A 28 -0.84 -3.65 -8.35
CA PRO A 28 -0.15 -2.76 -7.43
C PRO A 28 -1.01 -1.52 -7.15
N ARG A 29 -1.19 -1.19 -5.87
CA ARG A 29 -1.61 0.15 -5.43
C ARG A 29 -0.39 0.87 -4.89
N TYR A 30 0.03 1.92 -5.57
CA TYR A 30 1.18 2.72 -5.16
C TYR A 30 0.70 4.00 -4.48
N GLU A 31 1.15 4.24 -3.25
CA GLU A 31 1.04 5.56 -2.62
C GLU A 31 2.18 6.44 -3.14
N GLY A 32 1.88 7.71 -3.47
CA GLY A 32 2.84 8.70 -3.98
C GLY A 32 3.89 9.14 -2.96
N VAL A 33 4.65 8.21 -2.38
CA VAL A 33 5.73 8.50 -1.46
C VAL A 33 6.96 8.88 -2.27
N ILE A 34 7.43 10.13 -2.11
CA ILE A 34 8.66 10.62 -2.73
C ILE A 34 9.86 10.06 -1.95
N TRP A 35 10.23 8.81 -2.21
CA TRP A 35 11.24 8.07 -1.44
C TRP A 35 12.62 8.74 -1.43
N TRP A 36 13.07 9.24 -2.58
CA TRP A 36 14.33 9.99 -2.65
C TRP A 36 14.26 11.31 -1.89
N GLY A 37 13.07 11.92 -1.81
CA GLY A 37 12.80 13.07 -0.96
C GLY A 37 12.93 12.74 0.53
N MET A 38 12.57 11.51 0.94
CA MET A 38 12.78 11.07 2.34
C MET A 38 14.28 10.96 2.67
N LEU A 39 15.08 10.39 1.77
CA LEU A 39 16.53 10.28 1.97
C LEU A 39 17.21 11.66 1.94
N GLY A 40 16.83 12.51 0.99
CA GLY A 40 17.30 13.90 0.92
C GLY A 40 16.91 14.71 2.16
N GLY A 41 15.67 14.55 2.64
CA GLY A 41 15.20 15.15 3.89
C GLY A 41 16.01 14.68 5.11
N ALA A 42 16.28 13.38 5.22
CA ALA A 42 17.15 12.84 6.26
C ALA A 42 18.56 13.45 6.21
N PHE A 43 19.14 13.57 5.01
CA PHE A 43 20.47 14.16 4.83
C PHE A 43 20.49 15.64 5.24
N ILE A 44 19.48 16.43 4.86
CA ILE A 44 19.36 17.84 5.26
C ILE A 44 19.25 17.96 6.78
N VAL A 45 18.36 17.19 7.42
CA VAL A 45 18.20 17.21 8.88
C VAL A 45 19.51 16.81 9.59
N PHE A 46 20.23 15.82 9.05
CA PHE A 46 21.52 15.40 9.58
C PHE A 46 22.57 16.54 9.52
N LEU A 47 22.63 17.30 8.42
CA LEU A 47 23.49 18.48 8.33
C LEU A 47 23.08 19.57 9.32
N PHE A 48 21.78 19.82 9.51
CA PHE A 48 21.29 20.75 10.52
C PHE A 48 21.70 20.33 11.95
N ILE A 49 21.66 19.04 12.25
CA ILE A 49 22.10 18.51 13.55
C ILE A 49 23.61 18.74 13.75
N ILE A 50 24.44 18.53 12.73
CA ILE A 50 25.91 18.64 12.87
C ILE A 50 26.39 20.09 12.86
N PHE A 51 25.88 20.93 11.97
CA PHE A 51 26.44 22.26 11.75
C PHE A 51 25.68 23.36 12.48
N VAL A 52 24.36 23.28 12.48
CA VAL A 52 23.50 24.36 13.00
C VAL A 52 23.32 24.23 14.51
N THR A 53 23.11 23.01 15.00
CA THR A 53 22.85 22.78 16.43
C THR A 53 24.02 23.20 17.34
N PRO A 54 25.28 22.80 17.09
CA PRO A 54 26.41 23.21 17.94
C PRO A 54 26.69 24.71 17.89
N PHE A 55 26.45 25.34 16.73
CA PHE A 55 26.55 26.79 16.59
C PHE A 55 25.54 27.53 17.48
N PHE A 56 24.28 27.08 17.49
CA PHE A 56 23.27 27.63 18.41
C PHE A 56 23.63 27.40 19.89
N TYR A 57 24.09 26.20 20.25
CA TYR A 57 24.56 25.95 21.62
C TYR A 57 25.75 26.83 22.02
N SER A 58 26.65 27.12 21.08
CA SER A 58 27.81 27.99 21.34
C SER A 58 27.38 29.45 21.58
N ILE A 59 26.41 29.96 20.82
CA ILE A 59 25.87 31.33 21.00
C ILE A 59 25.11 31.46 22.32
N LEU A 60 24.28 30.47 22.66
CA LEU A 60 23.45 30.52 23.87
C LEU A 60 24.21 30.08 25.14
N GLY A 61 25.35 29.40 25.01
CA GLY A 61 26.14 28.91 26.14
C GLY A 61 26.72 30.00 27.04
N ASP A 62 26.90 31.22 26.51
CA ASP A 62 27.32 32.38 27.27
C ASP A 62 26.20 32.97 28.16
N PHE A 63 24.96 32.53 27.94
CA PHE A 63 23.79 32.91 28.74
C PHE A 63 23.32 31.68 29.54
N PRO A 64 23.63 31.59 30.85
CA PRO A 64 23.24 30.47 31.70
C PRO A 64 21.75 30.57 32.10
N ASP A 65 20.88 30.70 31.10
CA ASP A 65 19.44 30.66 31.25
C ASP A 65 18.97 29.20 31.11
N MET A 66 18.44 28.65 32.20
CA MET A 66 17.85 27.32 32.21
C MET A 66 16.80 27.16 31.11
N PHE A 67 16.07 28.24 30.79
CA PHE A 67 15.08 28.25 29.73
C PHE A 67 15.73 28.03 28.35
N ALA A 68 16.86 28.68 28.07
CA ALA A 68 17.61 28.49 26.82
C ALA A 68 18.07 27.04 26.63
N VAL A 69 18.65 26.44 27.68
CA VAL A 69 19.11 25.04 27.64
C VAL A 69 17.96 24.07 27.37
N ILE A 70 16.82 24.26 28.05
CA ILE A 70 15.61 23.45 27.84
C ILE A 70 15.13 23.57 26.38
N ASN A 71 15.04 24.79 25.84
CA ASN A 71 14.60 25.01 24.46
C ASN A 71 15.55 24.36 23.44
N CYS A 72 16.87 24.52 23.60
CA CYS A 72 17.84 23.89 22.70
C CYS A 72 17.78 22.36 22.76
N SER A 73 17.61 21.78 23.96
CA SER A 73 17.45 20.34 24.13
C SER A 73 16.17 19.81 23.47
N GLY A 74 15.06 20.54 23.58
CA GLY A 74 13.80 20.23 22.92
C GLY A 74 13.92 20.28 21.39
N MET A 75 14.57 21.31 20.86
CA MET A 75 14.84 21.42 19.41
C MET A 75 15.69 20.27 18.90
N PHE A 76 16.75 19.90 19.61
CA PHE A 76 17.58 18.75 19.25
C PHE A 76 16.78 17.44 19.25
N PHE A 77 15.91 17.23 20.24
CA PHE A 77 15.02 16.07 20.29
C PHE A 77 14.04 16.02 19.10
N VAL A 78 13.49 17.17 18.70
CA VAL A 78 12.61 17.27 17.52
C VAL A 78 13.39 16.95 16.24
N LEU A 79 14.61 17.47 16.09
CA LEU A 79 15.46 17.17 14.93
C LEU A 79 15.82 15.69 14.86
N ILE A 80 16.24 15.05 15.96
CA ILE A 80 16.49 13.60 16.01
C ILE A 80 15.22 12.81 15.67
N SER A 81 14.08 13.18 16.25
CA SER A 81 12.81 12.50 15.99
C SER A 81 12.44 12.59 14.51
N SER A 82 12.58 13.76 13.88
CA SER A 82 12.33 13.94 12.45
C SER A 82 13.29 13.14 11.56
N LEU A 83 14.59 13.11 11.90
CA LEU A 83 15.58 12.25 11.21
C LEU A 83 15.14 10.78 11.26
N PHE A 84 14.68 10.32 12.43
CA PHE A 84 14.17 8.97 12.59
C PHE A 84 12.90 8.72 11.78
N VAL A 85 11.97 9.70 11.66
CA VAL A 85 10.82 9.61 10.75
C VAL A 85 11.27 9.41 9.31
N PHE A 86 12.22 10.20 8.81
CA PHE A 86 12.68 10.11 7.43
C PHE A 86 13.39 8.78 7.13
N LEU A 87 14.27 8.33 8.01
CA LEU A 87 14.97 7.06 7.87
C LEU A 87 14.01 5.87 8.00
N LYS A 88 13.15 5.87 9.04
CA LYS A 88 12.12 4.84 9.21
C LYS A 88 11.20 4.79 8.00
N SER A 89 10.84 5.95 7.48
CA SER A 89 10.07 6.06 6.25
C SER A 89 10.79 5.42 5.09
N TYR A 90 12.04 5.76 4.84
CA TYR A 90 12.80 5.25 3.69
C TYR A 90 13.02 3.73 3.70
N PHE A 91 13.32 3.16 4.87
CA PHE A 91 13.71 1.76 5.01
C PHE A 91 12.55 0.80 5.35
N TRP A 92 11.58 1.23 6.18
CA TRP A 92 10.52 0.36 6.70
C TRP A 92 9.15 0.60 6.11
N ALA A 93 8.90 1.72 5.42
CA ALA A 93 7.59 1.86 4.81
C ALA A 93 7.49 0.95 3.57
N ALA A 94 6.42 0.19 3.58
CA ALA A 94 5.98 -0.59 2.45
C ALA A 94 5.78 0.31 1.23
N ARG A 95 6.28 -0.15 0.09
CA ARG A 95 6.25 0.60 -1.16
C ARG A 95 5.00 0.31 -1.98
N ASP A 96 4.42 -0.86 -1.75
CA ASP A 96 3.23 -1.30 -2.43
C ASP A 96 2.18 -1.75 -1.43
N GLN A 97 0.93 -1.43 -1.76
CA GLN A 97 -0.26 -1.89 -1.07
C GLN A 97 -1.05 -2.78 -2.04
N PRO A 98 -0.55 -3.99 -2.38
CA PRO A 98 -1.15 -4.78 -3.43
C PRO A 98 -2.64 -5.09 -3.15
N ILE A 99 -3.43 -5.05 -4.20
CA ILE A 99 -4.82 -5.49 -4.20
C ILE A 99 -4.86 -6.82 -4.95
N ARG A 100 -5.31 -7.87 -4.27
CA ARG A 100 -5.52 -9.18 -4.87
C ARG A 100 -7.00 -9.41 -5.13
N LEU A 101 -7.31 -9.91 -6.32
CA LEU A 101 -8.64 -10.30 -6.72
C LEU A 101 -8.63 -11.82 -6.93
N ASN A 102 -9.51 -12.52 -6.24
CA ASN A 102 -9.73 -13.93 -6.46
C ASN A 102 -11.05 -14.11 -7.18
N GLN A 103 -10.96 -14.54 -8.45
CA GLN A 103 -12.12 -14.72 -9.32
C GLN A 103 -13.01 -15.86 -8.82
N LYS A 104 -12.42 -16.98 -8.39
CA LYS A 104 -13.16 -18.18 -7.94
C LYS A 104 -13.91 -17.96 -6.63
N ARG A 105 -13.29 -17.26 -5.67
CA ARG A 105 -13.91 -16.90 -4.39
C ARG A 105 -14.80 -15.67 -4.45
N ARG A 106 -14.74 -14.90 -5.55
CA ARG A 106 -15.44 -13.60 -5.71
C ARG A 106 -15.13 -12.65 -4.55
N LYS A 107 -13.87 -12.61 -4.12
CA LYS A 107 -13.36 -11.77 -3.01
C LYS A 107 -12.22 -10.86 -3.48
N ILE A 108 -12.14 -9.67 -2.90
CA ILE A 108 -10.95 -8.81 -2.97
C ILE A 108 -10.23 -8.88 -1.64
N TYR A 109 -8.91 -8.99 -1.70
CA TYR A 109 -8.02 -8.84 -0.56
C TYR A 109 -7.22 -7.55 -0.72
N THR A 110 -7.28 -6.69 0.28
CA THR A 110 -6.49 -5.44 0.32
C THR A 110 -5.38 -5.57 1.33
N PHE A 111 -4.20 -5.10 0.94
CA PHE A 111 -3.08 -4.93 1.83
C PHE A 111 -2.90 -3.44 2.13
N ASP A 112 -3.27 -2.98 3.32
CA ASP A 112 -3.22 -1.57 3.70
C ASP A 112 -2.16 -1.30 4.78
N TYR A 113 -1.41 -0.19 4.67
CA TYR A 113 -0.49 0.25 5.71
C TYR A 113 -1.04 1.48 6.42
N LYS A 114 -1.37 1.33 7.71
CA LYS A 114 -1.78 2.48 8.53
C LYS A 114 -0.54 3.23 9.02
N ARG A 115 -0.05 4.15 8.20
CA ARG A 115 1.11 4.97 8.53
C ARG A 115 0.72 6.19 9.36
N LYS A 116 1.37 6.36 10.52
CA LYS A 116 1.35 7.62 11.26
C LYS A 116 2.61 8.41 10.92
N TRP A 117 2.54 9.22 9.86
CA TRP A 117 3.67 9.96 9.27
C TRP A 117 4.41 10.86 10.28
N TRP A 118 3.72 11.38 11.29
CA TRP A 118 4.29 12.30 12.28
C TRP A 118 4.93 11.61 13.48
N ASN A 119 4.67 10.31 13.73
CA ASN A 119 5.17 9.60 14.90
C ASN A 119 6.07 8.42 14.49
N PRO A 120 7.40 8.56 14.59
CA PRO A 120 8.31 7.49 14.21
C PRO A 120 8.38 6.38 15.28
N TRP A 121 7.94 6.65 16.50
CA TRP A 121 7.96 5.71 17.62
C TRP A 121 6.76 4.76 17.59
N ALA A 122 5.69 5.12 16.87
CA ALA A 122 4.53 4.25 16.67
C ALA A 122 4.86 3.06 15.77
N ARG A 123 4.27 1.89 16.07
CA ARG A 123 4.25 0.77 15.11
C ARG A 123 3.37 1.15 13.91
N TRP A 124 3.80 0.73 12.72
CA TRP A 124 3.03 0.91 11.47
C TRP A 124 2.51 -0.47 11.04
N PRO A 125 1.38 -0.94 11.60
CA PRO A 125 0.88 -2.27 11.32
C PRO A 125 0.34 -2.37 9.89
N ALA A 126 0.68 -3.48 9.23
CA ALA A 126 -0.03 -3.96 8.07
C ALA A 126 -1.45 -4.38 8.48
N THR A 127 -2.45 -3.95 7.72
CA THR A 127 -3.85 -4.37 7.86
C THR A 127 -4.23 -5.10 6.57
N VAL A 128 -4.53 -6.38 6.66
CA VAL A 128 -5.01 -7.16 5.53
C VAL A 128 -6.50 -7.43 5.73
N LYS A 129 -7.30 -7.13 4.72
CA LYS A 129 -8.76 -7.29 4.78
C LYS A 129 -9.27 -8.04 3.56
N ALA A 130 -10.33 -8.81 3.76
CA ALA A 130 -11.04 -9.52 2.71
C ALA A 130 -12.45 -8.95 2.59
N TYR A 131 -12.89 -8.70 1.37
CA TYR A 131 -14.20 -8.15 1.06
C TYR A 131 -14.88 -9.00 -0.02
N HIS A 132 -16.19 -9.18 0.08
CA HIS A 132 -16.97 -9.78 -0.98
C HIS A 132 -17.10 -8.80 -2.15
N TRP A 133 -16.89 -9.29 -3.37
CA TRP A 133 -16.95 -8.44 -4.57
C TRP A 133 -18.32 -7.80 -4.79
N ALA A 134 -19.40 -8.47 -4.38
CA ALA A 134 -20.76 -7.97 -4.53
C ALA A 134 -21.00 -6.64 -3.79
N ASP A 135 -20.33 -6.47 -2.65
CA ASP A 135 -20.49 -5.32 -1.75
C ASP A 135 -19.65 -4.11 -2.19
N ILE A 136 -18.88 -4.25 -3.28
CA ILE A 136 -17.91 -3.23 -3.70
C ILE A 136 -18.49 -2.41 -4.86
N HIS A 137 -18.37 -1.10 -4.72
CA HIS A 137 -18.80 -0.12 -5.71
C HIS A 137 -17.64 0.81 -6.06
N GLY A 138 -17.43 1.02 -7.35
CA GLY A 138 -16.43 1.96 -7.86
C GLY A 138 -16.98 3.38 -7.78
N GLU A 139 -16.29 4.23 -7.02
CA GLU A 139 -16.56 5.66 -6.95
C GLU A 139 -15.37 6.43 -7.53
N MET A 140 -15.60 7.23 -8.56
CA MET A 140 -14.60 8.19 -9.03
C MET A 140 -14.76 9.49 -8.27
N ARG A 141 -13.67 9.97 -7.66
CA ARG A 141 -13.66 11.24 -6.93
C ARG A 141 -12.52 12.12 -7.43
N PHE A 142 -12.79 13.41 -7.51
CA PHE A 142 -11.76 14.41 -7.71
C PHE A 142 -11.25 14.87 -6.35
N SER A 143 -9.95 14.76 -6.13
CA SER A 143 -9.28 15.34 -4.96
C SER A 143 -8.56 16.61 -5.41
N SER A 144 -8.80 17.72 -4.69
CA SER A 144 -8.08 18.98 -4.88
C SER A 144 -6.88 19.12 -3.95
N ASP A 145 -6.49 18.04 -3.26
CA ASP A 145 -5.41 18.08 -2.28
C ASP A 145 -4.05 18.34 -2.96
N ARG A 146 -3.18 19.09 -2.31
CA ARG A 146 -1.89 19.59 -2.84
C ARG A 146 -0.94 18.47 -3.26
N TYR A 147 -1.06 17.29 -2.66
CA TYR A 147 -0.20 16.12 -2.95
C TYR A 147 -0.93 14.95 -3.62
N THR A 148 -2.26 14.95 -3.60
CA THR A 148 -3.12 13.90 -4.19
C THR A 148 -4.08 14.46 -5.25
N GLY A 149 -3.73 15.60 -5.82
CA GLY A 149 -4.52 16.31 -6.83
C GLY A 149 -4.82 15.45 -8.04
N GLY A 150 -6.09 15.40 -8.45
CA GLY A 150 -6.54 14.69 -9.65
C GLY A 150 -7.71 13.75 -9.41
N PHE A 151 -8.06 12.99 -10.44
CA PHE A 151 -9.09 11.96 -10.35
C PHE A 151 -8.53 10.68 -9.74
N GLN A 152 -9.29 10.12 -8.82
CA GLN A 152 -8.96 8.91 -8.09
C GLN A 152 -10.15 7.95 -8.12
N LEU A 153 -9.87 6.68 -8.35
CA LEU A 153 -10.84 5.61 -8.28
C LEU A 153 -10.78 5.00 -6.88
N PHE A 154 -11.89 5.09 -6.16
CA PHE A 154 -12.10 4.45 -4.86
C PHE A 154 -13.00 3.23 -5.01
N ALA A 155 -12.67 2.17 -4.28
CA ALA A 155 -13.62 1.11 -3.97
C ALA A 155 -14.31 1.46 -2.65
N SER A 156 -15.62 1.71 -2.74
CA SER A 156 -16.51 1.82 -1.60
C SER A 156 -17.06 0.44 -1.25
N VAL A 157 -16.73 -0.02 -0.05
CA VAL A 157 -17.27 -1.25 0.54
C VAL A 157 -18.57 -0.89 1.26
N CYS A 158 -19.69 -1.38 0.74
CA CYS A 158 -21.00 -1.20 1.33
C CYS A 158 -21.30 -2.30 2.36
N GLN A 159 -22.23 -2.06 3.30
CA GLN A 159 -22.77 -3.16 4.10
C GLN A 159 -23.61 -4.07 3.19
N PRO A 160 -23.54 -5.40 3.38
CA PRO A 160 -24.31 -6.35 2.57
C PRO A 160 -25.79 -5.98 2.52
N GLY A 161 -26.35 -5.89 1.31
CA GLY A 161 -27.76 -5.56 1.09
C GLY A 161 -28.14 -4.09 1.32
N THR A 162 -27.17 -3.19 1.51
CA THR A 162 -27.43 -1.74 1.62
C THR A 162 -26.47 -0.93 0.74
N LEU A 163 -26.77 0.35 0.56
CA LEU A 163 -25.86 1.32 -0.08
C LEU A 163 -25.01 2.09 0.94
N ASN A 164 -24.98 1.65 2.20
CA ASN A 164 -24.24 2.32 3.26
C ASN A 164 -22.76 1.95 3.20
N VAL A 165 -21.92 2.93 2.88
CA VAL A 165 -20.47 2.72 2.73
C VAL A 165 -19.80 2.62 4.11
N VAL A 166 -19.23 1.46 4.40
CA VAL A 166 -18.46 1.17 5.62
C VAL A 166 -17.02 1.67 5.48
N GLU A 167 -16.40 1.39 4.34
CA GLU A 167 -14.99 1.63 4.13
C GLU A 167 -14.72 2.05 2.69
N ARG A 168 -13.69 2.86 2.51
CA ARG A 168 -13.21 3.27 1.20
C ARG A 168 -11.72 3.02 1.12
N PHE A 169 -11.27 2.39 0.05
CA PHE A 169 -9.87 2.30 -0.27
C PHE A 169 -9.64 2.75 -1.71
N GLN A 170 -8.53 3.46 -1.94
CA GLN A 170 -8.14 3.87 -3.27
C GLN A 170 -7.71 2.64 -4.08
N ILE A 171 -7.98 2.61 -5.39
CA ILE A 171 -7.45 1.60 -6.32
C ILE A 171 -6.33 2.22 -7.15
N ALA A 172 -6.62 3.34 -7.81
CA ALA A 172 -5.67 4.03 -8.68
C ALA A 172 -6.00 5.52 -8.79
N SER A 173 -5.03 6.30 -9.26
CA SER A 173 -5.18 7.71 -9.65
C SER A 173 -4.71 7.88 -11.09
N GLY A 174 -5.36 8.74 -11.86
CA GLY A 174 -5.05 8.92 -13.27
C GLY A 174 -6.07 9.77 -14.01
N SER A 175 -6.11 9.68 -15.34
CA SER A 175 -7.15 10.36 -16.11
C SER A 175 -8.51 9.67 -15.93
N PRO A 176 -9.64 10.40 -16.02
CA PRO A 176 -10.97 9.81 -15.90
C PRO A 176 -11.19 8.61 -16.84
N ALA A 177 -10.72 8.71 -18.09
CA ALA A 177 -10.82 7.63 -19.07
C ALA A 177 -10.06 6.38 -18.61
N GLN A 178 -8.81 6.53 -18.17
CA GLN A 178 -8.02 5.40 -17.66
C GLN A 178 -8.68 4.74 -16.44
N LEU A 179 -9.26 5.54 -15.54
CA LEU A 179 -9.93 5.01 -14.34
C LEU A 179 -11.21 4.25 -14.70
N GLN A 180 -11.97 4.71 -15.69
CA GLN A 180 -13.14 3.98 -16.19
C GLN A 180 -12.75 2.66 -16.88
N GLN A 181 -11.70 2.68 -17.69
CA GLN A 181 -11.16 1.47 -18.35
C GLN A 181 -10.64 0.46 -17.33
N LEU A 182 -9.98 0.94 -16.27
CA LEU A 182 -9.51 0.12 -15.16
C LEU A 182 -10.69 -0.51 -14.40
N TRP A 183 -11.69 0.29 -14.04
CA TRP A 183 -12.88 -0.24 -13.37
C TRP A 183 -13.63 -1.25 -14.24
N SER A 184 -13.72 -0.98 -15.54
CA SER A 184 -14.29 -1.91 -16.53
C SER A 184 -13.55 -3.24 -16.55
N TYR A 185 -12.23 -3.20 -16.64
CA TYR A 185 -11.39 -4.38 -16.57
C TYR A 185 -11.66 -5.22 -15.31
N LEU A 186 -11.75 -4.59 -14.14
CA LEU A 186 -11.99 -5.30 -12.88
C LEU A 186 -13.37 -5.96 -12.84
N CYS A 187 -14.40 -5.29 -13.34
CA CYS A 187 -15.74 -5.85 -13.43
C CYS A 187 -15.79 -7.09 -14.31
N LEU A 188 -15.25 -7.02 -15.54
CA LEU A 188 -15.22 -8.14 -16.48
C LEU A 188 -14.39 -9.31 -15.94
N TYR A 189 -13.22 -9.01 -15.35
CA TYR A 189 -12.37 -10.03 -14.72
C TYR A 189 -13.15 -10.79 -13.65
N MET A 190 -13.86 -10.07 -12.80
CA MET A 190 -14.62 -10.69 -11.71
C MET A 190 -15.83 -11.45 -12.24
N GLN A 191 -16.50 -10.96 -13.28
CA GLN A 191 -17.60 -11.65 -13.96
C GLN A 191 -17.20 -12.98 -14.62
N GLY A 192 -15.90 -13.24 -14.83
CA GLY A 192 -15.45 -14.46 -15.49
C GLY A 192 -15.20 -14.29 -16.99
N GLU A 193 -15.31 -13.07 -17.51
CA GLU A 193 -15.19 -12.80 -18.94
C GLU A 193 -13.73 -12.68 -19.38
N SER A 194 -13.50 -12.83 -20.68
CA SER A 194 -12.16 -12.66 -21.27
C SER A 194 -11.72 -11.20 -21.13
N VAL A 195 -10.66 -10.97 -20.36
CA VAL A 195 -10.02 -9.67 -20.21
C VAL A 195 -8.62 -9.68 -20.82
N PRO A 196 -8.13 -8.55 -21.35
CA PRO A 196 -6.78 -8.45 -21.89
C PRO A 196 -5.72 -9.00 -20.92
N ASP A 197 -4.77 -9.77 -21.44
CA ASP A 197 -3.68 -10.35 -20.64
C ASP A 197 -2.56 -9.35 -20.35
N GLU A 198 -2.37 -8.36 -21.23
CA GLU A 198 -1.33 -7.35 -21.09
C GLU A 198 -1.87 -6.05 -20.48
N ALA A 199 -1.11 -5.52 -19.51
CA ALA A 199 -1.30 -4.15 -19.01
C ALA A 199 -0.63 -3.13 -19.94
N VAL A 200 -1.07 -1.88 -19.88
CA VAL A 200 -0.50 -0.76 -20.66
C VAL A 200 1.00 -0.64 -20.44
N ASN A 201 1.42 -0.74 -19.19
CA ASN A 201 2.83 -0.65 -18.83
C ASN A 201 3.39 -2.05 -18.57
N LYS A 202 4.52 -2.34 -19.21
CA LYS A 202 5.21 -3.62 -19.06
C LYS A 202 6.02 -3.62 -17.77
N GLY A 203 5.69 -4.55 -16.89
CA GLY A 203 6.40 -4.75 -15.63
C GLY A 203 6.17 -3.64 -14.62
N ARG A 204 6.81 -3.80 -13.47
CA ARG A 204 6.79 -2.84 -12.38
C ARG A 204 7.97 -1.88 -12.54
N PRO A 205 7.80 -0.55 -12.43
CA PRO A 205 8.92 0.39 -12.38
C PRO A 205 9.88 0.07 -11.25
N ASP A 206 11.20 0.21 -11.47
CA ASP A 206 12.21 -0.19 -10.47
C ASP A 206 12.09 0.56 -9.14
N PHE A 207 11.60 1.81 -9.16
CA PHE A 207 11.35 2.58 -7.95
C PHE A 207 10.15 2.06 -7.13
N TRP A 208 9.33 1.16 -7.70
CA TRP A 208 8.24 0.44 -7.03
C TRP A 208 8.66 -0.93 -6.51
N CYS A 209 9.89 -1.40 -6.76
CA CYS A 209 10.35 -2.65 -6.18
C CYS A 209 10.38 -2.56 -4.63
N PRO A 210 9.70 -3.48 -3.90
CA PRO A 210 9.70 -3.52 -2.44
C PRO A 210 11.11 -3.88 -1.98
N ARG A 211 11.74 -3.02 -1.17
CA ARG A 211 13.07 -3.35 -0.58
C ARG A 211 12.96 -4.26 0.64
N LYS A 212 11.77 -4.35 1.24
CA LYS A 212 11.27 -5.49 2.00
C LYS A 212 9.92 -5.82 1.40
N ALA A 213 9.82 -6.97 0.75
CA ALA A 213 8.53 -7.49 0.31
C ALA A 213 7.77 -7.87 1.57
N ASP A 214 6.81 -7.05 1.94
CA ASP A 214 5.87 -7.41 2.97
C ASP A 214 5.08 -8.60 2.46
N LYS A 215 5.38 -9.76 3.04
CA LYS A 215 4.73 -11.00 2.68
C LYS A 215 3.30 -10.94 3.21
N TRP A 216 2.35 -11.41 2.41
CA TRP A 216 1.02 -11.65 2.92
C TRP A 216 1.10 -12.63 4.10
N PRO A 217 0.26 -12.45 5.13
CA PRO A 217 0.12 -13.44 6.19
C PRO A 217 -0.16 -14.82 5.57
N ALA A 218 0.47 -15.88 6.08
CA ALA A 218 0.43 -17.21 5.44
C ALA A 218 -1.00 -17.73 5.17
N GLU A 219 -1.92 -17.48 6.10
CA GLU A 219 -3.34 -17.83 5.95
C GLU A 219 -4.00 -17.08 4.79
N MET A 220 -3.74 -15.77 4.69
CA MET A 220 -4.28 -14.90 3.64
C MET A 220 -3.62 -15.16 2.28
N GLU A 221 -2.33 -15.50 2.25
CA GLU A 221 -1.66 -15.97 1.05
C GLU A 221 -2.42 -17.19 0.51
N CYS A 222 -2.61 -18.21 1.35
CA CYS A 222 -3.35 -19.42 0.97
C CYS A 222 -4.79 -19.11 0.52
N GLU A 223 -5.55 -18.33 1.29
CA GLU A 223 -6.94 -18.01 0.94
C GLU A 223 -7.03 -17.24 -0.38
N SER A 224 -6.16 -16.23 -0.57
CA SER A 224 -6.18 -15.37 -1.75
C SER A 224 -5.73 -16.10 -3.02
N THR A 225 -4.85 -17.10 -2.92
CA THR A 225 -4.34 -17.82 -4.08
C THR A 225 -5.10 -19.09 -4.44
N THR A 226 -5.98 -19.59 -3.57
CA THR A 226 -6.71 -20.86 -3.76
C THR A 226 -8.18 -20.67 -4.14
N ALA A 227 -8.78 -21.67 -4.80
CA ALA A 227 -10.21 -21.73 -5.05
C ALA A 227 -10.99 -22.11 -3.77
N PRO A 228 -12.28 -21.75 -3.62
CA PRO A 228 -13.11 -22.23 -2.52
C PRO A 228 -13.27 -23.74 -2.63
N ASP A 229 -12.60 -24.42 -1.70
CA ASP A 229 -12.69 -25.83 -1.34
C ASP A 229 -12.09 -26.88 -2.29
N SER A 230 -10.89 -27.31 -1.93
CA SER A 230 -10.71 -28.69 -1.48
C SER A 230 -11.04 -28.70 0.02
N GLU A 231 -12.24 -29.13 0.39
CA GLU A 231 -12.72 -29.28 1.77
C GLU A 231 -11.81 -30.19 2.63
N LEU A 232 -11.71 -29.86 3.92
CA LEU A 232 -11.25 -30.72 5.04
C LEU A 232 -9.92 -31.48 4.87
N SER A 233 -8.84 -30.87 5.33
CA SER A 233 -7.81 -31.58 6.08
C SER A 233 -7.24 -30.66 7.17
N PRO A 234 -7.05 -31.14 8.42
CA PRO A 234 -6.53 -30.33 9.52
C PRO A 234 -5.14 -29.78 9.19
N PRO A 235 -4.65 -28.74 9.91
CA PRO A 235 -3.44 -28.02 9.56
C PRO A 235 -2.22 -28.93 9.68
N ARG A 236 -1.83 -29.56 8.56
CA ARG A 236 -0.54 -30.20 8.38
C ARG A 236 0.02 -29.72 7.05
N ALA A 237 1.31 -29.37 7.09
CA ALA A 237 2.16 -29.00 5.95
C ALA A 237 2.26 -27.52 5.54
N CYS A 238 2.24 -26.57 6.49
CA CYS A 238 2.97 -25.29 6.29
C CYS A 238 4.20 -25.15 7.19
N SER A 239 4.46 -26.12 8.08
CA SER A 239 5.66 -26.14 8.95
C SER A 239 6.82 -26.99 8.40
N GLU A 240 6.60 -27.86 7.41
CA GLU A 240 7.63 -28.83 6.99
C GLU A 240 8.55 -28.38 5.84
N LEU A 241 8.34 -27.19 5.26
CA LEU A 241 9.25 -26.68 4.23
C LEU A 241 10.42 -25.83 4.78
N SER A 242 10.42 -25.53 6.08
CA SER A 242 11.53 -24.77 6.71
C SER A 242 12.64 -25.65 7.28
N ASP A 243 12.43 -26.96 7.41
CA ASP A 243 13.34 -27.84 8.17
C ASP A 243 14.13 -28.84 7.29
N LYS A 244 13.97 -28.81 5.96
CA LYS A 244 14.68 -29.72 5.04
C LYS A 244 15.83 -29.09 4.25
N THR A 245 16.26 -27.87 4.57
CA THR A 245 17.43 -27.24 3.92
C THR A 245 18.64 -27.04 4.84
N VAL A 246 18.59 -27.56 6.08
CA VAL A 246 19.77 -27.62 6.97
C VAL A 246 20.06 -29.08 7.31
N ASN A 247 20.47 -29.86 6.30
CA ASN A 247 21.40 -30.99 6.44
C ASN A 247 21.47 -31.77 5.12
N ARG A 248 22.50 -31.46 4.32
CA ARG A 248 23.30 -32.49 3.63
C ARG A 248 24.67 -31.89 3.29
N GLN A 249 25.67 -32.55 3.86
CA GLN A 249 27.10 -32.25 3.87
C GLN A 249 27.72 -32.33 2.46
N CYS A 250 28.64 -31.42 2.15
CA CYS A 250 30.08 -31.66 2.01
C CYS A 250 30.80 -30.30 2.00
#